data_AF-A0A2N3FNR4-F1
#
_entry.id   AF-A0A2N3FNR4-F1
#
_cell.length_a   1.000
_cell.length_b   1.000
_cell.length_c   1.000
_cell.angle_alpha   90.00
_cell.angle_beta   90.00
_cell.angle_gamma   90.00
#
_symmetry.space_group_name_H-M   'P 1'
#
loop_
_entity.id
_entity.type
_entity.pdbx_description
1 polymer ?
#
loop_
_entity_poly.entity_id
_entity_poly.type
_entity_poly.pdbx_seq_one_letter_code
_entity_poly.pdbx_strand_id
1 'polypeptide(L)'
;MSRRQLDPGLLAYVAAAALLVGGLWLVGGLPYGLPLDPMRAVIATVVVFLVPLALLPFGIRWSIRRWCRQGWVVGYFDATATMIVHPTPEGAWLLSDHVAAHRGRGFATPFRRRVFDHLASEADRLQVVIVTETRVPKLSRLYLDDMPGLKLVNDTRRDFIARRIYDLRRGPAAPPAD
;
A
#
# COMPACT_ATOMS: atom_id res chain seq x y z
N MET A 1 6.93 -3.48 -20.95
CA MET A 1 7.08 -3.88 -19.54
C MET A 1 8.40 -4.62 -19.39
N SER A 2 9.38 -4.02 -18.72
CA SER A 2 10.68 -4.62 -18.48
C SER A 2 10.56 -5.80 -17.52
N ARG A 3 11.14 -6.96 -17.87
CA ARG A 3 11.04 -8.28 -17.19
C ARG A 3 11.70 -8.35 -15.79
N ARG A 4 11.92 -7.22 -15.09
CA ARG A 4 12.84 -7.15 -13.93
C ARG A 4 12.22 -6.91 -12.54
N GLN A 5 10.92 -7.04 -12.34
CA GLN A 5 10.33 -6.83 -11.00
C GLN A 5 9.20 -7.82 -10.68
N LEU A 6 9.48 -9.13 -10.78
CA LEU A 6 8.74 -10.09 -9.96
C LEU A 6 9.46 -10.16 -8.62
N ASP A 7 8.80 -9.67 -7.58
CA ASP A 7 9.29 -9.75 -6.20
C ASP A 7 9.64 -11.22 -5.86
N PRO A 8 10.88 -11.52 -5.45
CA PRO A 8 11.26 -12.87 -5.03
C PRO A 8 10.32 -13.45 -3.97
N GLY A 9 9.76 -12.60 -3.10
CA GLY A 9 8.78 -13.01 -2.09
C GLY A 9 7.47 -13.48 -2.70
N LEU A 10 6.98 -12.81 -3.75
CA LEU A 10 5.76 -13.21 -4.45
C LEU A 10 5.94 -14.54 -5.18
N LEU A 11 7.09 -14.75 -5.82
CA LEU A 11 7.41 -16.02 -6.48
C LEU A 11 7.50 -17.17 -5.47
N ALA A 12 8.18 -16.93 -4.34
CA ALA A 12 8.27 -17.91 -3.25
C ALA A 12 6.88 -18.26 -2.68
N TYR A 13 6.02 -17.26 -2.50
CA TYR A 13 4.64 -17.47 -2.04
C TYR A 13 3.83 -18.33 -3.02
N VAL A 14 3.83 -17.98 -4.31
CA VAL A 14 3.08 -18.73 -5.34
C VAL A 14 3.62 -20.16 -5.47
N ALA A 15 4.94 -20.34 -5.40
CA ALA A 15 5.57 -21.66 -5.40
C ALA A 15 5.14 -22.49 -4.17
N ALA A 16 5.16 -21.91 -2.97
CA ALA A 16 4.74 -22.60 -1.75
C ALA A 16 3.26 -23.02 -1.81
N ALA A 17 2.38 -22.13 -2.30
CA ALA A 17 0.97 -22.44 -2.49
C ALA A 17 0.75 -23.57 -3.51
N ALA A 18 1.47 -23.53 -4.63
CA ALA A 18 1.39 -24.56 -5.68
C ALA A 18 1.88 -25.94 -5.18
N LEU A 19 2.94 -25.96 -4.37
CA LEU A 19 3.44 -27.18 -3.73
C LEU A 19 2.46 -27.72 -2.68
N LEU A 20 1.84 -26.85 -1.88
CA LEU A 20 0.85 -27.24 -0.88
C LEU A 20 -0.38 -27.87 -1.53
N VAL A 21 -0.92 -27.23 -2.58
CA VAL A 21 -2.07 -27.79 -3.31
C VAL A 21 -1.67 -29.08 -4.04
N GLY A 22 -0.51 -29.13 -4.68
CA GLY A 22 0.01 -30.34 -5.29
C GLY A 22 0.14 -31.51 -4.32
N GLY A 23 0.69 -31.25 -3.14
CA GLY A 23 0.79 -32.23 -2.06
C GLY A 23 -0.58 -32.72 -1.61
N LEU A 24 -1.55 -31.83 -1.44
CA LEU A 24 -2.93 -32.21 -1.09
C LEU A 24 -3.57 -33.14 -2.13
N TRP A 25 -3.31 -32.89 -3.42
CA TRP A 25 -3.78 -33.75 -4.51
C TRP A 25 -3.01 -35.07 -4.62
N LEU A 26 -1.74 -35.10 -4.21
CA LEU A 26 -0.93 -36.32 -4.17
C LEU A 26 -1.45 -37.32 -3.13
N VAL A 27 -1.81 -36.82 -1.93
CA VAL A 27 -2.19 -37.67 -0.79
C VAL A 27 -3.69 -37.69 -0.50
N GLY A 28 -4.48 -36.82 -1.12
CA GLY A 28 -5.91 -36.65 -0.81
C GLY A 28 -6.79 -37.88 -1.09
N GLY A 29 -6.28 -38.84 -1.86
CA GLY A 29 -6.92 -40.13 -2.09
C GLY A 29 -6.70 -41.17 -0.98
N LEU A 30 -5.65 -41.02 -0.17
CA LEU A 30 -5.28 -41.99 0.87
C LEU A 30 -6.37 -42.21 1.93
N PRO A 31 -7.09 -41.18 2.42
CA PRO A 31 -8.21 -41.37 3.36
C PRO A 31 -9.36 -42.19 2.78
N TYR A 32 -9.43 -42.34 1.46
CA TYR A 32 -10.47 -43.07 0.73
C TYR A 32 -9.95 -44.38 0.12
N GLY A 33 -8.76 -44.84 0.50
CA GLY A 33 -8.15 -46.07 0.00
C GLY A 33 -7.64 -46.00 -1.45
N LEU A 34 -7.56 -44.81 -2.04
CA LEU A 34 -7.00 -44.60 -3.37
C LEU A 34 -5.47 -44.51 -3.31
N PRO A 35 -4.76 -45.02 -4.34
CA PRO A 35 -3.30 -44.91 -4.42
C PRO A 35 -2.85 -43.45 -4.63
N LEU A 36 -1.56 -43.19 -4.39
CA LEU A 36 -0.94 -41.91 -4.72
C LEU A 36 -1.10 -41.60 -6.21
N ASP A 37 -1.52 -40.37 -6.54
CA ASP A 37 -1.69 -39.91 -7.93
C ASP A 37 -0.70 -38.77 -8.24
N PRO A 38 0.54 -39.11 -8.66
CA PRO A 38 1.56 -38.11 -8.95
C PRO A 38 1.21 -37.27 -10.18
N MET A 39 0.43 -37.80 -11.13
CA MET A 39 0.06 -37.07 -12.34
C MET A 39 -0.92 -35.94 -12.00
N ARG A 40 -1.96 -36.21 -11.19
CA ARG A 40 -2.88 -35.16 -10.72
C ARG A 40 -2.17 -34.13 -9.85
N ALA A 41 -1.23 -34.56 -9.00
CA ALA A 41 -0.42 -33.65 -8.20
C ALA A 41 0.39 -32.67 -9.04
N VAL A 42 1.09 -33.16 -10.07
CA VAL A 42 1.88 -32.33 -10.99
C VAL A 42 0.98 -31.36 -11.76
N ILE A 43 -0.15 -31.83 -12.29
CA ILE A 43 -1.11 -30.97 -13.00
C ILE A 43 -1.63 -29.87 -12.06
N ALA A 44 -2.04 -30.23 -10.84
CA ALA A 44 -2.52 -29.25 -9.86
C ALA A 44 -1.45 -28.20 -9.51
N THR A 45 -0.21 -28.62 -9.26
CA THR A 45 0.91 -27.70 -8.99
C THR A 45 1.16 -26.74 -10.15
N VAL A 46 1.24 -27.26 -11.38
CA VAL A 46 1.52 -26.43 -12.57
C VAL A 46 0.39 -25.44 -12.81
N VAL A 47 -0.86 -25.87 -12.69
CA VAL A 47 -2.03 -25.00 -12.87
C VAL A 47 -2.07 -23.90 -11.81
N VAL A 48 -1.92 -24.25 -10.53
CA VAL A 48 -1.92 -23.28 -9.42
C VAL A 48 -0.72 -22.34 -9.48
N PHE A 49 0.40 -22.75 -10.07
CA PHE A 49 1.54 -21.87 -10.29
C PHE A 49 1.29 -20.91 -11.47
N LEU A 50 0.91 -21.43 -12.63
CA LEU A 50 0.85 -20.65 -13.87
C LEU A 50 -0.39 -19.75 -13.98
N VAL A 51 -1.56 -20.21 -13.53
CA VAL A 51 -2.81 -19.45 -13.68
C VAL A 51 -2.77 -18.11 -12.93
N PRO A 52 -2.36 -18.03 -11.65
CA PRO A 52 -2.24 -16.76 -10.95
C PRO A 52 -1.19 -15.83 -11.57
N LEU A 53 -0.06 -16.38 -12.04
CA LEU A 53 0.97 -15.60 -12.74
C LEU A 53 0.44 -15.01 -14.06
N ALA A 54 -0.34 -15.78 -14.81
CA ALA A 54 -0.97 -15.32 -16.05
C ALA A 54 -2.09 -14.28 -15.81
N LEU A 55 -2.83 -14.41 -14.70
CA LEU A 55 -3.91 -13.50 -14.31
C LEU A 55 -3.41 -12.24 -13.60
N LEU A 56 -2.20 -12.24 -13.07
CA LEU A 56 -1.56 -11.11 -12.38
C LEU A 56 -1.66 -9.77 -13.15
N PRO A 57 -1.30 -9.67 -14.44
CA PRO A 57 -1.45 -8.42 -15.18
C PRO A 57 -2.91 -7.97 -15.32
N PHE A 58 -3.86 -8.92 -15.43
CA PHE A 58 -5.28 -8.61 -15.46
C PHE A 58 -5.78 -8.11 -14.10
N GLY A 59 -5.37 -8.76 -13.01
CA GLY A 59 -5.67 -8.35 -11.65
C GLY A 59 -5.13 -6.96 -11.34
N ILE A 60 -3.87 -6.68 -11.68
CA ILE A 60 -3.26 -5.35 -11.54
C ILE A 60 -4.04 -4.31 -12.36
N ARG A 61 -4.33 -4.60 -13.64
CA ARG A 61 -5.07 -3.68 -14.51
C ARG A 61 -6.48 -3.41 -13.99
N TRP A 62 -7.16 -4.43 -13.47
CA TRP A 62 -8.49 -4.32 -12.88
C TRP A 62 -8.45 -3.50 -11.59
N SER A 63 -7.49 -3.76 -10.70
CA SER A 63 -7.28 -2.98 -9.48
C SER A 63 -6.98 -1.52 -9.78
N ILE A 64 -6.07 -1.24 -10.72
CA ILE A 64 -5.78 0.13 -11.17
C ILE A 64 -7.04 0.79 -11.73
N ARG A 65 -7.78 0.13 -12.63
CA ARG A 65 -9.03 0.69 -13.19
C ARG A 65 -10.08 0.94 -12.11
N ARG A 66 -10.19 0.05 -11.12
CA ARG A 66 -11.09 0.21 -9.98
C ARG A 66 -10.69 1.42 -9.15
N TRP A 67 -9.40 1.59 -8.85
CA TRP A 67 -8.88 2.74 -8.11
C TRP A 67 -9.05 4.05 -8.88
N CYS A 68 -8.79 4.08 -10.21
CA CYS A 68 -9.04 5.26 -11.04
C CYS A 68 -10.50 5.74 -10.98
N ARG A 69 -11.47 4.84 -10.79
CA ARG A 69 -12.90 5.21 -10.63
C ARG A 69 -13.24 5.80 -9.26
N GLN A 70 -12.40 5.57 -8.25
CA GLN A 70 -12.56 6.10 -6.89
C GLN A 70 -11.74 7.37 -6.66
N GLY A 71 -10.94 7.79 -7.66
CA GLY A 71 -10.04 8.94 -7.64
C GLY A 71 -8.56 8.51 -7.66
N TRP A 72 -7.66 9.43 -7.99
CA TRP A 72 -6.28 9.10 -8.34
C TRP A 72 -5.43 8.71 -7.12
N VAL A 73 -4.73 7.58 -7.22
CA VAL A 73 -3.61 7.24 -6.34
C VAL A 73 -2.36 7.93 -6.89
N VAL A 74 -1.83 8.94 -6.20
CA VAL A 74 -0.57 9.61 -6.58
C VAL A 74 0.56 9.02 -5.73
N GLY A 75 1.58 8.48 -6.41
CA GLY A 75 2.79 7.99 -5.76
C GLY A 75 3.94 8.96 -5.96
N TYR A 76 4.61 9.32 -4.87
CA TYR A 76 5.85 10.09 -4.85
C TYR A 76 7.01 9.16 -4.54
N PHE A 77 8.05 9.20 -5.36
CA PHE A 77 9.19 8.30 -5.27
C PHE A 77 10.49 9.05 -5.55
N ASP A 78 11.50 8.84 -4.71
CA ASP A 78 12.88 9.12 -5.05
C ASP A 78 13.81 8.05 -4.43
N ALA A 79 15.13 8.24 -4.56
CA ALA A 79 16.11 7.30 -4.02
C ALA A 79 16.10 7.19 -2.48
N THR A 80 15.44 8.12 -1.78
CA THR A 80 15.47 8.24 -0.32
C THR A 80 14.18 7.76 0.34
N ALA A 81 13.03 7.94 -0.31
CA ALA A 81 11.73 7.57 0.25
C ALA A 81 10.62 7.42 -0.80
N THR A 82 9.55 6.77 -0.36
CA THR A 82 8.32 6.58 -1.14
C THR A 82 7.10 6.97 -0.31
N MET A 83 6.09 7.57 -0.94
CA MET A 83 4.85 7.96 -0.28
C MET A 83 3.68 7.88 -1.25
N ILE A 84 2.51 7.49 -0.76
CA ILE A 84 1.31 7.29 -1.58
C ILE A 84 0.19 8.14 -1.02
N VAL A 85 -0.54 8.81 -1.91
CA VAL A 85 -1.77 9.55 -1.63
C VAL A 85 -2.90 8.87 -2.38
N HIS A 86 -4.03 8.65 -1.71
CA HIS A 86 -5.21 8.10 -2.36
C HIS A 86 -6.47 8.80 -1.86
N PRO A 87 -7.54 8.85 -2.67
CA PRO A 87 -8.81 9.43 -2.25
C PRO A 87 -9.49 8.57 -1.18
N THR A 88 -10.17 9.21 -0.25
CA THR A 88 -11.16 8.56 0.62
C THR A 88 -12.54 8.57 -0.05
N PRO A 89 -13.48 7.71 0.38
CA PRO A 89 -14.86 7.75 -0.10
C PRO A 89 -15.54 9.12 0.07
N GLU A 90 -15.11 9.89 1.07
CA GLU A 90 -15.61 11.24 1.38
C GLU A 90 -14.93 12.35 0.57
N GLY A 91 -14.04 11.99 -0.36
CA GLY A 91 -13.34 12.94 -1.23
C GLY A 91 -12.11 13.60 -0.61
N ALA A 92 -11.67 13.19 0.58
CA ALA A 92 -10.41 13.64 1.16
C ALA A 92 -9.21 12.92 0.53
N TRP A 93 -8.01 13.46 0.70
CA TRP A 93 -6.76 12.79 0.35
C TRP A 93 -6.15 12.11 1.57
N LEU A 94 -6.14 10.78 1.57
CA LEU A 94 -5.47 9.98 2.58
C LEU A 94 -4.01 9.75 2.18
N LEU A 95 -3.12 10.31 2.98
CA LEU A 95 -1.68 10.09 2.88
C LEU A 95 -1.32 8.80 3.63
N SER A 96 -0.56 7.93 2.97
CA SER A 96 0.05 6.76 3.60
C SER A 96 1.36 7.15 4.27
N ASP A 97 1.74 6.45 5.35
CA ASP A 97 3.04 6.63 5.97
C ASP A 97 4.18 6.47 4.96
N HIS A 98 5.07 7.47 4.89
CA HIS A 98 6.22 7.39 3.99
C HIS A 98 7.18 6.28 4.45
N VAL A 99 7.75 5.59 3.47
CA VAL A 99 8.76 4.56 3.69
C VAL A 99 10.11 5.13 3.27
N ALA A 100 11.01 5.33 4.24
CA ALA A 100 12.38 5.77 3.97
C ALA A 100 13.30 4.57 3.70
N ALA A 101 14.14 4.68 2.67
CA ALA A 101 15.18 3.68 2.35
C ALA A 101 16.19 3.51 3.50
N HIS A 102 16.52 4.61 4.19
CA HIS A 102 17.41 4.63 5.34
C HIS A 102 16.72 5.29 6.53
N ARG A 103 16.36 4.49 7.54
CA ARG A 103 15.63 4.98 8.72
C ARG A 103 16.56 5.72 9.69
N GLY A 104 16.04 6.76 10.34
CA GLY A 104 16.70 7.45 11.45
C GLY A 104 17.84 8.41 11.08
N ARG A 105 18.25 8.46 9.81
CA ARG A 105 19.36 9.32 9.33
C ARG A 105 18.92 10.68 8.78
N GLY A 106 17.62 10.93 8.67
CA GLY A 106 17.08 12.21 8.16
C GLY A 106 17.18 12.40 6.64
N PHE A 107 17.69 11.42 5.88
CA PHE A 107 17.84 11.53 4.42
C PHE A 107 16.54 11.74 3.66
N ALA A 108 15.41 11.28 4.20
CA ALA A 108 14.09 11.50 3.60
C ALA A 108 13.49 12.89 3.89
N THR A 109 14.14 13.75 4.68
CA THR A 109 13.59 15.08 5.03
C THR A 109 13.42 15.99 3.80
N PRO A 110 14.40 16.11 2.88
CA PRO A 110 14.20 16.90 1.66
C PRO A 110 13.07 16.35 0.78
N PHE A 111 12.92 15.02 0.70
CA PHE A 111 11.81 14.39 0.00
C PHE A 111 10.46 14.79 0.63
N ARG A 112 10.32 14.63 1.96
CA ARG A 112 9.07 14.94 2.66
C ARG A 112 8.65 16.39 2.46
N ARG A 113 9.56 17.34 2.70
CA ARG A 113 9.24 18.77 2.57
C ARG A 113 8.75 19.13 1.17
N ARG A 114 9.48 18.71 0.13
CA ARG A 114 9.06 18.95 -1.27
C ARG A 114 7.68 18.37 -1.57
N VAL A 115 7.42 17.13 -1.14
CA VAL A 115 6.13 16.49 -1.41
C VAL A 115 5.01 17.13 -0.60
N PHE A 116 5.25 17.49 0.66
CA PHE A 116 4.26 18.13 1.52
C PHE A 116 3.93 19.54 1.08
N ASP A 117 4.91 20.32 0.64
CA ASP A 117 4.69 21.65 0.06
C ASP A 117 3.83 21.54 -1.21
N HIS A 118 4.20 20.61 -2.10
CA HIS A 118 3.42 20.37 -3.31
C HIS A 118 1.99 19.91 -3.01
N LEU A 119 1.81 18.91 -2.13
CA LEU A 119 0.50 18.42 -1.74
C LEU A 119 -0.36 19.49 -1.06
N ALA A 120 0.24 20.31 -0.21
CA ALA A 120 -0.44 21.43 0.42
C ALA A 120 -0.95 22.42 -0.64
N SER A 121 -0.09 22.80 -1.60
CA SER A 121 -0.48 23.72 -2.68
C SER A 121 -1.59 23.16 -3.57
N GLU A 122 -1.54 21.88 -3.89
CA GLU A 122 -2.53 21.20 -4.72
C GLU A 122 -3.86 21.03 -3.97
N ALA A 123 -3.80 20.69 -2.68
CA ALA A 123 -4.98 20.60 -1.84
C ALA A 123 -5.66 21.96 -1.67
N ASP A 124 -4.89 23.05 -1.55
CA ASP A 124 -5.45 24.42 -1.51
C ASP A 124 -6.10 24.80 -2.84
N ARG A 125 -5.43 24.52 -3.97
CA ARG A 125 -5.96 24.78 -5.30
C ARG A 125 -7.26 24.04 -5.57
N LEU A 126 -7.35 22.77 -5.15
CA LEU A 126 -8.51 21.91 -5.39
C LEU A 126 -9.53 21.95 -4.25
N GLN A 127 -9.26 22.72 -3.19
CA GLN A 127 -10.09 22.79 -1.98
C GLN A 127 -10.35 21.41 -1.35
N VAL A 128 -9.31 20.58 -1.27
CA VAL A 128 -9.37 19.21 -0.74
C VAL A 128 -8.74 19.14 0.65
N VAL A 129 -9.34 18.32 1.52
CA VAL A 129 -8.80 18.01 2.85
C VAL A 129 -7.76 16.91 2.73
N ILE A 130 -6.61 17.06 3.39
CA ILE A 130 -5.64 15.98 3.57
C ILE A 130 -5.83 15.35 4.95
N VAL A 131 -5.87 14.03 5.00
CA VAL A 131 -5.92 13.23 6.23
C VAL A 131 -4.77 12.22 6.23
N THR A 132 -4.25 11.92 7.41
CA THR A 132 -3.27 10.85 7.61
C THR A 132 -3.39 10.30 9.01
N GLU A 133 -3.19 9.00 9.16
CA GLU A 133 -3.07 8.36 10.47
C GLU A 133 -1.71 7.69 10.59
N THR A 134 -1.09 7.77 11.77
CA THR A 134 0.14 7.03 12.03
C THR A 134 0.15 6.47 13.45
N ARG A 135 0.83 5.33 13.62
CA ARG A 135 1.07 4.73 14.94
C ARG A 135 2.41 5.14 15.54
N VAL A 136 3.23 5.88 14.79
CA VAL A 136 4.61 6.20 15.17
C VAL A 136 4.66 7.65 15.67
N PRO A 137 4.90 7.91 16.97
CA PRO A 137 4.89 9.26 17.54
C PRO A 137 5.91 10.18 16.86
N LYS A 138 7.09 9.64 16.54
CA LYS A 138 8.13 10.37 15.82
C LYS A 138 7.67 10.82 14.43
N LEU A 139 6.89 9.98 13.75
CA LEU A 139 6.41 10.26 12.41
C LEU A 139 5.34 11.35 12.41
N SER A 140 4.43 11.28 13.39
CA SER A 140 3.44 12.35 13.64
C SER A 140 4.12 13.71 13.82
N ARG A 141 5.17 13.79 14.65
CA ARG A 141 5.94 15.04 14.83
C ARG A 141 6.59 15.52 13.53
N LEU A 142 7.28 14.62 12.81
CA LEU A 142 7.91 14.98 11.55
C LEU A 142 6.89 15.50 10.51
N TYR A 143 5.67 14.98 10.50
CA TYR A 143 4.63 15.46 9.59
C TYR A 143 4.09 16.83 9.99
N LEU A 144 3.89 17.06 11.29
CA LEU A 144 3.51 18.37 11.80
C LEU A 144 4.57 19.44 11.49
N ASP A 145 5.86 19.06 11.56
CA ASP A 145 6.97 19.97 11.28
C ASP A 145 7.12 20.26 9.77
N ASP A 146 6.93 19.24 8.92
CA ASP A 146 7.22 19.33 7.48
C ASP A 146 5.99 19.72 6.63
N MET A 147 4.74 19.56 7.10
CA MET A 147 3.52 19.88 6.32
C MET A 147 2.82 21.15 6.84
N PRO A 148 2.82 22.25 6.07
CA PRO A 148 2.15 23.49 6.48
C PRO A 148 0.65 23.28 6.70
N GLY A 149 0.12 23.75 7.83
CA GLY A 149 -1.31 23.69 8.15
C GLY A 149 -1.84 22.33 8.59
N LEU A 150 -0.99 21.30 8.68
CA LEU A 150 -1.36 20.01 9.25
C LEU A 150 -1.54 20.13 10.77
N LYS A 151 -2.60 19.53 11.30
CA LYS A 151 -2.92 19.54 12.73
C LYS A 151 -3.18 18.12 13.23
N LEU A 152 -2.78 17.86 14.48
CA LEU A 152 -3.20 16.67 15.20
C LEU A 152 -4.65 16.87 15.65
N VAL A 153 -5.56 16.01 15.19
CA VAL A 153 -6.99 16.10 15.49
C VAL A 153 -7.37 15.12 16.59
N ASN A 154 -6.73 13.96 16.64
CA ASN A 154 -6.99 12.95 17.66
C ASN A 154 -5.72 12.18 18.00
N ASP A 155 -5.45 12.02 19.29
CA ASP A 155 -4.40 11.14 19.81
C ASP A 155 -4.90 10.17 20.89
N THR A 156 -6.21 10.15 21.18
CA THR A 156 -6.80 9.26 22.19
C THR A 156 -7.20 7.92 21.58
N ARG A 157 -7.39 7.86 20.26
CA ARG A 157 -7.70 6.64 19.52
C ARG A 157 -6.62 5.57 19.71
N ARG A 158 -7.08 4.32 19.78
CA ARG A 158 -6.25 3.12 19.93
C ARG A 158 -6.59 2.11 18.84
N ASP A 159 -5.59 1.34 18.42
CA ASP A 159 -5.82 0.16 17.58
C ASP A 159 -6.31 -1.04 18.40
N PHE A 160 -6.57 -2.16 17.72
CA PHE A 160 -7.09 -3.39 18.33
C PHE A 160 -6.14 -4.04 19.36
N ILE A 161 -4.86 -3.65 19.39
CA ILE A 161 -3.86 -4.09 20.38
C ILE A 161 -3.49 -2.93 21.32
N ALA A 162 -4.39 -1.97 21.50
CA ALA A 162 -4.23 -0.82 22.38
C ALA A 162 -3.02 0.10 22.07
N ARG A 163 -2.51 0.11 20.83
CA ARG A 163 -1.47 1.07 20.41
C ARG A 163 -2.10 2.40 20.04
N ARG A 164 -1.42 3.50 20.38
CA ARG A 164 -1.85 4.87 20.08
C ARG A 164 -1.87 5.14 18.58
N ILE A 165 -2.97 5.70 18.09
CA ILE A 165 -3.11 6.23 16.73
C ILE A 165 -3.12 7.75 16.82
N TYR A 166 -2.35 8.39 15.95
CA TYR A 166 -2.29 9.84 15.78
C TYR A 166 -3.01 10.18 14.48
N ASP A 167 -4.21 10.72 14.58
CA ASP A 167 -5.01 11.18 13.44
C ASP A 167 -4.68 12.64 13.16
N LEU A 168 -4.20 12.92 11.96
CA LEU A 168 -3.73 14.22 11.50
C LEU A 168 -4.61 14.69 10.33
N ARG A 169 -4.92 15.98 10.31
CA ARG A 169 -5.77 16.59 9.29
C ARG A 169 -5.27 17.98 8.91
N ARG A 170 -5.32 18.28 7.62
CA ARG A 170 -5.10 19.61 7.05
C ARG A 170 -6.34 19.99 6.24
N GLY A 171 -6.96 21.12 6.58
CA GLY A 171 -7.96 21.74 5.72
C GLY A 171 -7.30 22.57 4.62
N PRO A 172 -7.98 22.82 3.49
CA PRO A 172 -7.48 23.76 2.49
C PRO A 172 -7.41 25.17 3.08
N ALA A 173 -6.43 25.97 2.63
CA ALA A 173 -6.40 27.39 2.90
C ALA A 173 -7.63 28.08 2.26
N ALA A 174 -8.06 29.18 2.88
CA ALA A 174 -9.14 29.99 2.31
C ALA A 174 -8.75 30.43 0.88
N PRO A 175 -9.70 30.43 -0.07
CA PRO A 175 -9.44 30.99 -1.39
C PRO A 175 -8.93 32.43 -1.24
N PRO A 176 -7.98 32.89 -2.08
CA PRO A 176 -7.69 34.31 -2.13
C PRO A 176 -9.00 35.07 -2.38
N ALA A 177 -9.25 36.11 -1.59
CA ALA A 177 -10.42 36.97 -1.81
C ALA A 177 -10.22 37.70 -3.15
N ASP A 178 -11.15 37.50 -4.08
CA ASP A 178 -11.22 38.22 -5.35
C ASP A 178 -11.46 39.73 -5.13
#